data_AF-X1G3W5-F1
#
_entry.id   AF-X1G3W5-F1
#
_cell.length_a   1.000
_cell.length_b   1.000
_cell.length_c   1.000
_cell.angle_alpha   90.00
_cell.angle_beta   90.00
_cell.angle_gamma   90.00
#
_symmetry.space_group_name_H-M   'P 1'
#
loop_
_entity.id
_entity.type
_entity.pdbx_description
1 polymer ?
#
loop_
_entity_poly.entity_id
_entity_poly.type
_entity_poly.pdbx_seq_one_letter_code
_entity_poly.pdbx_strand_id
1 'polypeptide(L)'
;MKKSLEKIAREDGRFSLRAVRFVYEGLGYTAKKILVEPAHVTGQRLCEGLKKLAVEKWGRLAVLVLNSWNIKTTRDFGEIVYSLIKNKWMSAQPTD
;
A
#
# COMPACT_ATOMS: atom_id res chain seq x y z
N MET A 1 -7.53 -20.65 1.36
CA MET A 1 -6.26 -20.14 0.78
C MET A 1 -6.31 -18.63 0.65
N LYS A 2 -5.21 -17.91 0.94
CA LYS A 2 -5.09 -16.48 0.63
C LYS A 2 -5.15 -16.29 -0.88
N LYS A 3 -5.94 -15.33 -1.37
CA LYS A 3 -5.94 -14.98 -2.80
C LYS A 3 -4.60 -14.36 -3.17
N SER A 4 -4.10 -14.56 -4.39
CA SER A 4 -2.90 -13.85 -4.85
C SER A 4 -3.17 -12.35 -4.95
N LEU A 5 -2.14 -11.51 -4.83
CA LEU A 5 -2.27 -10.05 -5.03
C LEU A 5 -2.85 -9.70 -6.41
N GLU A 6 -2.55 -10.52 -7.42
CA GLU A 6 -3.12 -10.40 -8.76
C GLU A 6 -4.64 -10.62 -8.76
N LYS A 7 -5.10 -11.67 -8.09
CA LYS A 7 -6.54 -11.93 -7.96
C LYS A 7 -7.24 -10.82 -7.19
N ILE A 8 -6.61 -10.27 -6.14
CA ILE A 8 -7.14 -9.13 -5.38
C ILE A 8 -7.27 -7.89 -6.28
N ALA A 9 -6.21 -7.52 -7.01
CA ALA A 9 -6.23 -6.37 -7.91
C ALA A 9 -7.29 -6.52 -9.00
N ARG A 10 -7.40 -7.72 -9.59
CA ARG A 10 -8.38 -8.01 -10.62
C ARG A 10 -9.82 -7.97 -10.10
N GLU A 11 -10.08 -8.46 -8.89
CA GLU A 11 -11.42 -8.43 -8.29
C GLU A 11 -11.83 -7.03 -7.80
N ASP A 12 -10.88 -6.23 -7.30
CA ASP A 12 -11.15 -4.84 -6.91
C ASP A 12 -11.40 -3.96 -8.14
N GLY A 13 -10.59 -4.13 -9.20
CA GLY A 13 -10.76 -3.45 -10.48
C GLY A 13 -10.40 -1.96 -10.49
N ARG A 14 -10.30 -1.30 -9.33
CA ARG A 14 -9.95 0.13 -9.25
C ARG A 14 -8.45 0.37 -9.37
N PHE A 15 -7.62 -0.61 -9.01
CA PHE A 15 -6.17 -0.47 -8.94
C PHE A 15 -5.45 -1.55 -9.74
N SER A 16 -4.31 -1.19 -10.35
CA SER A 16 -3.47 -2.17 -11.04
C SER A 16 -2.79 -3.13 -10.05
N LEU A 17 -2.35 -4.30 -10.53
CA LEU A 17 -1.49 -5.19 -9.74
C LEU A 17 -0.23 -4.49 -9.22
N ARG A 18 0.32 -3.55 -9.99
CA ARG A 18 1.50 -2.78 -9.58
C ARG A 18 1.20 -1.87 -8.39
N ALA A 19 0.01 -1.25 -8.36
CA ALA A 19 -0.46 -0.47 -7.21
C ALA A 19 -0.58 -1.35 -5.95
N VAL A 20 -1.23 -2.50 -6.06
CA VAL A 20 -1.40 -3.42 -4.91
C VAL A 20 -0.06 -3.92 -4.38
N ARG A 21 0.87 -4.29 -5.27
CA ARG A 21 2.25 -4.69 -4.89
C ARG A 21 3.01 -3.54 -4.24
N PHE A 22 2.93 -2.34 -4.81
CA PHE A 22 3.62 -1.16 -4.29
C PHE A 22 3.19 -0.83 -2.86
N VAL A 23 1.89 -0.85 -2.57
CA VAL A 23 1.37 -0.61 -1.21
C VAL A 23 1.83 -1.72 -0.26
N TYR A 24 1.73 -2.99 -0.68
CA TYR A 24 2.20 -4.12 0.12
C TYR A 24 3.71 -4.05 0.44
N GLU A 25 4.54 -3.71 -0.54
CA GLU A 25 5.99 -3.51 -0.34
C GLU A 25 6.27 -2.31 0.57
N GLY A 26 5.54 -1.21 0.39
CA GLY A 26 5.69 0.00 1.18
C GLY A 26 5.34 -0.18 2.65
N LEU A 27 4.46 -1.12 2.99
CA LEU A 27 4.21 -1.51 4.37
C LEU A 27 5.43 -2.18 5.01
N GLY A 28 6.09 -3.09 4.29
CA GLY A 28 7.34 -3.70 4.74
C GLY A 28 8.48 -2.69 4.85
N TYR A 29 8.55 -1.73 3.93
CA TYR A 29 9.50 -0.61 3.99
C TYR A 29 9.25 0.29 5.21
N THR A 30 8.00 0.66 5.45
CA THR A 30 7.59 1.51 6.58
C THR A 30 7.85 0.80 7.89
N ALA A 31 7.47 -0.47 8.02
CA ALA A 31 7.75 -1.28 9.21
C ALA A 31 9.26 -1.42 9.48
N LYS A 32 10.08 -1.71 8.47
CA LYS A 32 11.53 -1.96 8.66
C LYS A 32 12.39 -0.70 8.84
N LYS A 33 12.08 0.41 8.15
CA LYS A 33 12.88 1.65 8.26
C LYS A 33 12.43 2.56 9.40
N ILE A 34 11.19 2.42 9.89
CA ILE A 34 10.60 3.34 10.88
C ILE A 34 10.36 2.67 12.23
N LEU A 35 10.21 1.34 12.30
CA LEU A 35 9.86 0.63 13.53
C LEU A 35 10.88 -0.49 13.82
N VAL A 36 11.25 -0.64 15.10
CA VAL A 36 12.28 -1.58 15.56
C VAL A 36 11.69 -3.00 15.80
N GLU A 37 10.37 -3.12 15.86
CA GLU A 37 9.61 -4.35 16.10
C GLU A 37 8.25 -4.24 15.37
N PRO A 38 7.39 -5.29 15.26
CA PRO A 38 6.18 -5.23 14.42
C PRO A 38 5.14 -4.29 15.05
N ALA A 39 5.38 -2.99 14.91
CA ALA A 39 4.58 -1.94 15.47
C ALA A 39 3.48 -1.56 14.49
N HIS A 40 2.34 -1.24 15.08
CA HIS A 40 1.17 -0.75 14.39
C HIS A 40 1.55 0.45 13.50
N VAL A 41 1.29 0.31 12.20
CA VAL A 41 1.51 1.37 11.22
C VAL A 41 0.19 2.11 11.05
N THR A 42 0.12 3.33 11.58
CA THR A 42 -1.04 4.19 11.32
C THR A 42 -1.15 4.52 9.84
N GLY A 43 -2.37 4.81 9.36
CA GLY A 43 -2.59 5.21 7.97
C GLY A 43 -1.73 6.42 7.53
N GLN A 44 -1.51 7.38 8.44
CA GLN A 44 -0.63 8.52 8.18
C GLN A 44 0.82 8.10 7.96
N ARG A 45 1.37 7.26 8.84
CA ARG A 45 2.76 6.76 8.72
C ARG A 45 2.94 5.94 7.45
N LEU A 46 1.96 5.14 7.09
CA LEU A 46 1.95 4.43 5.82
C LEU A 46 2.02 5.38 4.63
N CYS A 47 1.16 6.40 4.59
CA CYS A 47 1.13 7.36 3.48
C CYS A 47 2.46 8.12 3.36
N GLU A 48 3.06 8.52 4.49
CA GLU A 48 4.38 9.15 4.53
C GLU A 48 5.47 8.19 4.01
N GLY A 49 5.45 6.93 4.42
CA GLY A 49 6.38 5.89 3.96
C GLY A 49 6.26 5.62 2.47
N LEU A 50 5.03 5.47 1.94
CA LEU A 50 4.76 5.27 0.53
C LEU A 50 5.16 6.48 -0.31
N LYS A 51 4.93 7.71 0.16
CA LYS A 51 5.42 8.93 -0.50
C LYS A 51 6.94 8.90 -0.64
N LYS A 52 7.66 8.62 0.46
CA LYS A 52 9.14 8.53 0.44
C LYS A 52 9.61 7.44 -0.51
N LEU A 53 8.99 6.25 -0.47
CA LEU A 53 9.34 5.13 -1.33
C LEU A 53 9.10 5.44 -2.82
N ALA A 54 7.99 6.11 -3.16
CA ALA A 54 7.70 6.50 -4.53
C ALA A 54 8.73 7.49 -5.08
N VAL A 55 9.11 8.49 -4.26
CA VAL A 55 10.14 9.47 -4.61
C VAL A 55 11.52 8.81 -4.72
N GLU A 56 11.86 7.87 -3.84
CA GLU A 56 13.13 7.13 -3.89
C GLU A 56 13.23 6.28 -5.18
N LYS A 57 12.13 5.65 -5.61
CA LYS A 57 12.11 4.79 -6.81
C LYS A 57 12.06 5.58 -8.12
N TRP A 58 11.33 6.69 -8.17
CA TRP A 58 10.96 7.34 -9.44
C TRP A 58 11.23 8.86 -9.48
N GLY A 59 11.69 9.45 -8.37
CA GLY A 59 11.93 10.88 -8.27
C GLY A 59 10.72 11.70 -8.71
N ARG A 60 10.95 12.62 -9.65
CA ARG A 60 9.90 13.52 -10.19
C ARG A 60 8.79 12.78 -10.95
N LEU A 61 9.03 11.54 -11.39
CA LEU A 61 8.04 10.73 -12.11
C LEU A 61 7.07 9.99 -11.17
N ALA A 62 7.26 10.06 -9.84
CA ALA A 62 6.45 9.34 -8.87
C ALA A 62 4.94 9.55 -9.07
N VAL A 63 4.51 10.81 -9.27
CA VAL A 63 3.09 11.13 -9.48
C VAL A 63 2.56 10.51 -10.78
N LEU A 64 3.33 10.56 -11.88
CA LEU A 64 2.95 9.98 -13.16
C LEU A 64 2.78 8.45 -13.04
N VAL A 65 3.72 7.79 -12.35
CA VAL A 65 3.69 6.34 -12.13
C VAL A 65 2.47 5.94 -11.28
N LEU A 66 2.25 6.60 -10.15
CA LEU A 66 1.11 6.33 -9.27
C LEU A 66 -0.23 6.56 -9.98
N ASN A 67 -0.36 7.67 -10.73
CA ASN A 67 -1.55 7.98 -11.52
C ASN A 67 -1.82 6.91 -12.60
N SER A 68 -0.77 6.38 -13.23
CA SER A 68 -0.90 5.29 -14.22
C SER A 68 -1.47 4.00 -13.62
N TRP A 69 -1.42 3.86 -12.30
CA TRP A 69 -2.00 2.74 -11.55
C TRP A 69 -3.31 3.10 -10.86
N ASN A 70 -3.87 4.26 -11.21
CA ASN A 70 -5.09 4.85 -10.66
C ASN A 70 -5.00 5.20 -9.17
N ILE A 71 -3.80 5.42 -8.63
CA ILE A 71 -3.58 6.00 -7.31
C ILE A 71 -3.45 7.51 -7.48
N LYS A 72 -4.44 8.27 -7.03
CA LYS A 72 -4.52 9.73 -7.18
C LYS A 72 -4.46 10.46 -5.85
N THR A 73 -4.82 9.78 -4.77
CA THR A 73 -4.91 10.33 -3.42
C THR A 73 -4.31 9.37 -2.40
N THR A 74 -4.00 9.87 -1.21
CA THR A 74 -3.58 9.01 -0.09
C THR A 74 -4.69 8.07 0.38
N ARG A 75 -5.97 8.40 0.14
CA ARG A 75 -7.11 7.53 0.42
C ARG A 75 -7.04 6.23 -0.39
N ASP A 76 -6.54 6.29 -1.62
CA ASP A 76 -6.37 5.12 -2.48
C ASP A 76 -5.42 4.08 -1.87
N PHE A 77 -4.40 4.52 -1.13
CA PHE A 77 -3.55 3.61 -0.36
C PHE A 77 -4.35 2.88 0.71
N GLY A 78 -5.23 3.59 1.43
CA GLY A 78 -6.12 3.00 2.42
C GLY A 78 -7.07 1.96 1.82
N GLU A 79 -7.69 2.27 0.68
CA GLU A 79 -8.56 1.33 -0.05
C GLU A 79 -7.83 0.03 -0.42
N ILE A 80 -6.57 0.14 -0.86
CA ILE A 80 -5.71 -1.02 -1.13
C ILE A 80 -5.41 -1.79 0.16
N VAL A 81 -5.09 -1.10 1.27
CA VAL A 81 -4.85 -1.74 2.57
C VAL A 81 -6.07 -2.53 3.05
N TYR A 82 -7.27 -1.94 3.01
CA TYR A 82 -8.50 -2.65 3.38
C TYR A 82 -8.76 -3.86 2.48
N SER A 83 -8.43 -3.76 1.19
CA SER A 83 -8.50 -4.90 0.27
C SER A 83 -7.53 -6.02 0.66
N LEU A 84 -6.32 -5.68 1.13
CA LEU A 84 -5.34 -6.63 1.66
C LEU A 84 -5.81 -7.27 2.98
N ILE A 85 -6.40 -6.49 3.89
CA ILE A 85 -6.97 -6.97 5.16
C ILE A 85 -8.11 -7.97 4.89
N LYS A 86 -9.06 -7.60 4.03
CA LYS A 86 -10.19 -8.46 3.63
C LYS A 86 -9.74 -9.82 3.09
N ASN A 87 -8.58 -9.85 2.44
CA ASN A 87 -7.99 -11.06 1.87
C ASN A 87 -6.91 -11.73 2.75
N LYS A 88 -6.82 -11.34 4.03
CA LYS A 88 -5.91 -11.93 5.05
C LYS A 88 -4.42 -11.78 4.71
N TRP A 89 -4.06 -10.79 3.90
CA TRP A 89 -2.66 -10.39 3.71
C TRP A 89 -2.18 -9.51 4.85
N MET A 90 -3.10 -8.85 5.56
CA MET A 90 -2.83 -7.94 6.66
C MET A 90 -3.89 -8.03 7.76
N SER A 91 -3.63 -7.39 8.89
CA SER A 91 -4.55 -7.22 10.02
C SER A 91 -4.59 -5.75 10.41
N ALA A 92 -5.79 -5.22 10.67
CA ALA A 92 -5.98 -3.92 11.31
C ALA A 92 -6.00 -4.08 12.84
N GLN A 93 -5.72 -3.00 13.57
CA GLN A 93 -6.03 -2.97 14.99
C GLN A 93 -7.54 -2.75 15.18
N PRO A 94 -8.13 -3.22 16.31
CA PRO A 94 -9.56 -3.00 16.59
C PRO A 94 -9.97 -1.52 16.66
N THR A 95 -9.00 -0.62 16.83
CA THR A 95 -9.19 0.83 16.98
C THR A 95 -9.07 1.60 15.66
N ASP A 96 -8.77 0.94 14.54
CA ASP A 96 -8.62 1.54 13.21
C ASP A 96 -9.91 1.47 12.36
#